data_AF-A0A1B3X247-F1
#
_entry.id   AF-A0A1B3X247-F1
#
_cell.length_a   1.000
_cell.length_b   1.000
_cell.length_c   1.000
_cell.angle_alpha   90.00
_cell.angle_beta   90.00
_cell.angle_gamma   90.00
#
_symmetry.space_group_name_H-M   'P 1'
#
loop_
_entity.id
_entity.type
_entity.pdbx_description
1 polymer ?
#
loop_
_entity_poly.entity_id
_entity_poly.type
_entity_poly.pdbx_seq_one_letter_code
_entity_poly.pdbx_strand_id
1 'polypeptide(L)'
;MRNRNERGAISAIGLCILMTVLLLGLAAMQFMRSGSSVAAEYEREMQLRLAAESGVETAAAQIERYAVPNVGERTRVDVDGVPMAAGIELHVYIERSKERSGREFLDVIAAAVDRAGTRIPDGEDWTRAKTVRGRMEKKGDRYVWRRWY
;
A
#
# COMPACT_ATOMS: atom_id res chain seq x y z
N MET A 1 -22.49 -16.71 63.54
CA MET A 1 -22.82 -16.48 62.11
C MET A 1 -22.06 -15.30 61.48
N ARG A 2 -21.58 -14.30 62.24
CA ARG A 2 -20.88 -13.10 61.74
C ARG A 2 -19.55 -13.36 60.98
N ASN A 3 -18.68 -14.22 61.50
CA ASN A 3 -17.39 -14.59 60.86
C ASN A 3 -17.51 -15.29 59.49
N ARG A 4 -18.66 -15.90 59.16
CA ARG A 4 -18.85 -16.61 57.88
C ARG A 4 -19.20 -15.64 56.75
N ASN A 5 -19.93 -14.57 57.06
CA ASN A 5 -20.28 -13.51 56.12
C ASN A 5 -19.08 -12.64 55.76
N GLU A 6 -18.18 -12.36 56.72
CA GLU A 6 -16.95 -11.59 56.48
C GLU A 6 -15.97 -12.33 55.56
N ARG A 7 -15.81 -13.65 55.73
CA ARG A 7 -14.99 -14.48 54.84
C ARG A 7 -15.58 -14.60 53.44
N GLY A 8 -16.90 -14.71 53.32
CA GLY A 8 -17.60 -14.71 52.03
C GLY A 8 -17.46 -13.38 51.29
N ALA A 9 -17.55 -12.25 52.00
CA ALA A 9 -17.36 -10.92 51.45
C ALA A 9 -15.91 -10.68 50.96
N ILE A 10 -14.90 -11.09 51.75
CA ILE A 10 -13.48 -11.00 51.35
C ILE A 10 -13.21 -11.85 50.10
N SER A 11 -13.77 -13.06 50.02
CA SER A 11 -13.65 -13.92 48.84
C SER A 11 -14.32 -13.33 47.60
N ALA A 12 -15.48 -12.67 47.77
CA ALA A 12 -16.18 -12.00 46.66
C ALA A 12 -15.40 -10.79 46.15
N ILE A 13 -14.86 -9.97 47.04
CA ILE A 13 -14.02 -8.81 46.68
C ILE A 13 -12.74 -9.28 45.97
N GLY A 14 -12.08 -10.31 46.50
CA GLY A 14 -10.90 -10.90 45.87
C GLY A 14 -11.20 -11.43 44.47
N LEU A 15 -12.35 -12.09 44.27
CA LEU A 15 -12.80 -12.56 42.96
C LEU A 15 -13.10 -11.39 42.00
N CYS A 16 -13.76 -10.32 42.46
CA CYS A 16 -14.01 -9.14 41.65
C CYS A 16 -12.71 -8.45 41.20
N ILE A 17 -11.73 -8.33 42.10
CA ILE A 17 -10.42 -7.75 41.78
C ILE A 17 -9.71 -8.65 40.77
N LEU A 18 -9.68 -9.96 41.00
CA LEU A 18 -9.06 -10.92 40.08
C LEU A 18 -9.71 -10.87 38.70
N MET A 19 -11.04 -10.85 38.64
CA MET A 19 -11.80 -10.72 37.40
C MET A 19 -11.47 -9.41 36.68
N THR A 20 -11.38 -8.30 37.40
CA THR A 20 -11.01 -6.99 36.83
C THR A 20 -9.61 -7.04 36.22
N VAL A 21 -8.64 -7.61 36.93
CA VAL A 21 -7.27 -7.77 36.43
C VAL A 21 -7.23 -8.67 35.19
N LEU A 22 -7.97 -9.78 35.19
CA LEU A 22 -8.08 -10.68 34.03
C LEU A 22 -8.68 -9.98 32.81
N LEU A 23 -9.77 -9.22 32.99
CA LEU A 23 -10.41 -8.47 31.92
C LEU A 23 -9.48 -7.40 31.35
N LEU A 24 -8.74 -6.68 32.20
CA LEU A 24 -7.74 -5.70 31.75
C LEU A 24 -6.61 -6.37 30.95
N GLY A 25 -6.11 -7.53 31.42
CA GLY A 25 -5.09 -8.30 30.70
C GLY A 25 -5.56 -8.77 29.32
N LEU A 26 -6.78 -9.30 29.24
CA LEU A 26 -7.39 -9.73 27.97
C LEU A 26 -7.63 -8.55 27.02
N ALA A 27 -8.11 -7.42 27.55
CA ALA A 27 -8.32 -6.20 26.76
C ALA A 27 -6.99 -5.67 26.19
N ALA A 28 -5.94 -5.61 27.00
CA ALA A 28 -4.61 -5.19 26.55
C ALA A 28 -4.06 -6.13 25.46
N MET A 29 -4.21 -7.44 25.64
CA MET A 29 -3.77 -8.44 24.66
C MET A 29 -4.52 -8.31 23.33
N GLN A 30 -5.85 -8.13 23.37
CA GLN A 30 -6.65 -7.91 22.17
C GLN A 30 -6.28 -6.60 21.46
N PHE A 31 -6.06 -5.54 22.23
CA PHE A 31 -5.63 -4.24 21.69
C PHE A 31 -4.27 -4.31 21.00
N MET A 32 -3.29 -5.01 21.59
CA MET A 32 -1.99 -5.22 20.96
C MET A 32 -2.11 -6.03 19.67
N ARG A 33 -2.94 -7.09 19.68
CA ARG A 33 -3.15 -7.93 18.51
C ARG A 33 -3.80 -7.14 17.37
N SER A 34 -4.87 -6.39 17.66
CA SER A 34 -5.56 -5.58 16.65
C SER A 34 -4.69 -4.41 16.16
N GLY A 35 -3.97 -3.74 17.06
CA GLY A 35 -3.02 -2.68 16.71
C GLY A 35 -1.92 -3.17 15.77
N SER A 36 -1.35 -4.36 16.05
CA SER A 36 -0.32 -4.96 15.20
C SER A 36 -0.84 -5.32 13.80
N SER A 37 -2.06 -5.86 13.69
CA SER A 37 -2.64 -6.18 12.39
C SER A 37 -2.91 -4.92 11.57
N VAL A 38 -3.42 -3.87 12.19
CA VAL A 38 -3.71 -2.60 11.53
C VAL A 38 -2.43 -1.92 11.05
N ALA A 39 -1.39 -1.87 11.88
CA ALA A 39 -0.09 -1.31 11.49
C ALA A 39 0.52 -2.04 10.29
N ALA A 40 0.44 -3.38 10.27
CA ALA A 40 0.97 -4.16 9.16
C ALA A 40 0.17 -3.97 7.86
N GLU A 41 -1.15 -3.76 7.94
CA GLU A 41 -1.98 -3.41 6.78
C GLU A 41 -1.63 -2.03 6.23
N TYR A 42 -1.43 -1.04 7.09
CA TYR A 42 -0.96 0.29 6.69
C TYR A 42 0.42 0.25 6.04
N GLU A 43 1.36 -0.50 6.61
CA GLU A 43 2.69 -0.69 6.03
C GLU A 43 2.57 -1.33 4.64
N ARG A 44 1.70 -2.33 4.49
CA ARG A 44 1.47 -2.99 3.20
C ARG A 44 0.89 -2.05 2.15
N GLU A 45 -0.07 -1.21 2.53
CA GLU A 45 -0.63 -0.19 1.65
C GLU A 45 0.43 0.83 1.21
N MET A 46 1.30 1.25 2.14
CA MET A 46 2.43 2.13 1.85
C MET A 46 3.41 1.48 0.86
N GLN A 47 3.73 0.19 1.05
CA GLN A 47 4.61 -0.55 0.14
C GLN A 47 4.06 -0.62 -1.28
N LEU A 48 2.75 -0.84 -1.46
CA LEU A 48 2.11 -0.82 -2.78
C LEU A 48 2.24 0.55 -3.44
N ARG A 49 2.00 1.62 -2.68
CA ARG A 49 2.11 2.99 -3.19
C ARG A 49 3.55 3.30 -3.61
N LEU A 50 4.52 3.02 -2.74
CA LEU A 50 5.94 3.25 -3.02
C LEU A 50 6.43 2.44 -4.22
N ALA A 51 5.98 1.19 -4.37
CA ALA A 51 6.33 0.37 -5.54
C ALA A 51 5.78 0.98 -6.85
N ALA A 52 4.54 1.47 -6.84
CA ALA A 52 3.94 2.11 -8.00
C ALA A 52 4.62 3.47 -8.32
N GLU A 53 4.84 4.32 -7.32
CA GLU A 53 5.57 5.61 -7.50
C GLU A 53 6.98 5.36 -8.06
N SER A 54 7.73 4.44 -7.43
CA SER A 54 9.07 4.06 -7.86
C SER A 54 9.09 3.47 -9.28
N GLY A 55 8.05 2.71 -9.67
CA GLY A 55 7.89 2.20 -11.03
C GLY A 55 7.74 3.32 -12.07
N VAL A 56 6.96 4.35 -11.77
CA VAL A 56 6.84 5.54 -12.64
C VAL A 56 8.15 6.30 -12.72
N GLU A 57 8.79 6.56 -11.58
CA GLU A 57 10.06 7.31 -11.53
C GLU A 57 11.17 6.58 -12.30
N THR A 58 11.26 5.25 -12.14
CA THR A 58 12.26 4.43 -12.82
C THR A 58 12.03 4.41 -14.33
N ALA A 59 10.79 4.23 -14.77
CA ALA A 59 10.46 4.30 -16.19
C ALA A 59 10.71 5.70 -16.77
N ALA A 60 10.33 6.76 -16.06
CA ALA A 60 10.60 8.13 -16.47
C ALA A 60 12.12 8.39 -16.61
N ALA A 61 12.91 7.96 -15.63
CA ALA A 61 14.36 8.08 -15.68
C ALA A 61 14.99 7.30 -16.83
N GLN A 62 14.46 6.11 -17.17
CA GLN A 62 14.91 5.33 -18.32
C GLN A 62 14.62 6.05 -19.64
N ILE A 63 13.41 6.63 -19.78
CA ILE A 63 13.01 7.41 -20.95
C ILE A 63 13.92 8.64 -21.13
N GLU A 64 14.25 9.34 -20.04
CA GLU A 64 15.13 10.51 -20.08
C GLU A 64 16.57 10.15 -20.51
N ARG A 65 17.05 8.94 -20.18
CA ARG A 65 18.42 8.50 -20.46
C ARG A 65 18.61 7.88 -21.85
N TYR A 66 17.71 6.99 -22.27
CA TYR A 66 17.96 6.08 -23.41
C TYR A 66 16.99 6.24 -24.59
N ALA A 67 16.06 7.19 -24.49
CA ALA A 67 14.98 7.44 -25.43
C ALA A 67 13.73 6.56 -25.25
N VAL A 68 12.64 7.05 -25.83
CA VAL A 68 11.31 6.48 -25.72
C VAL A 68 11.27 5.16 -26.47
N PRO A 69 10.84 4.04 -25.85
CA PRO A 69 10.62 2.79 -26.58
C PRO A 69 9.62 3.03 -27.72
N ASN A 70 9.50 2.12 -28.70
CA ASN A 70 8.57 2.32 -29.81
C ASN A 70 7.11 2.13 -29.32
N VAL A 71 6.57 3.15 -28.64
CA VAL A 71 5.30 3.11 -27.93
C VAL A 71 4.15 3.21 -28.93
N GLY A 72 3.29 2.19 -28.96
CA GLY A 72 1.95 2.25 -29.58
C GLY A 72 0.98 3.13 -28.78
N GLU A 73 -0.32 2.80 -28.75
CA GLU A 73 -1.27 3.51 -27.87
C GLU A 73 -0.97 3.24 -26.38
N ARG A 74 -0.68 1.99 -26.03
CA ARG A 74 -0.28 1.56 -24.69
C ARG A 74 0.73 0.44 -24.76
N THR A 75 1.93 0.66 -24.22
CA THR A 75 3.03 -0.30 -24.27
C THR A 75 3.48 -0.63 -22.86
N ARG A 76 3.56 -1.92 -22.53
CA ARG A 76 4.15 -2.38 -21.27
C ARG A 76 5.66 -2.21 -21.34
N VAL A 77 6.25 -1.73 -20.24
CA VAL A 77 7.70 -1.58 -20.10
C VAL A 77 8.14 -2.32 -18.85
N ASP A 78 9.23 -3.08 -18.99
CA ASP A 78 9.89 -3.70 -17.86
C ASP A 78 10.86 -2.70 -17.24
N VAL A 79 10.70 -2.50 -15.93
CA VAL A 79 11.57 -1.65 -15.12
C VAL A 79 12.31 -2.54 -14.13
N ASP A 80 13.64 -2.52 -14.23
CA ASP A 80 14.50 -3.26 -13.31
C ASP A 80 14.90 -2.39 -12.11
N GLY A 81 15.18 -3.05 -10.99
CA GLY A 81 15.76 -2.40 -9.81
C GLY A 81 14.77 -1.64 -8.91
N VAL A 82 13.45 -1.76 -9.14
CA VAL A 82 12.45 -1.23 -8.21
C VAL A 82 12.38 -2.14 -6.97
N PRO A 83 12.71 -1.65 -5.77
CA PRO A 83 12.61 -2.44 -4.55
C PRO A 83 11.13 -2.68 -4.21
N MET A 84 10.74 -3.94 -4.05
CA MET A 84 9.38 -4.34 -3.75
C MET A 84 9.35 -5.35 -2.61
N ALA A 85 8.33 -5.23 -1.75
CA ALA A 85 8.06 -6.27 -0.78
C ALA A 85 7.56 -7.54 -1.47
N ALA A 86 7.79 -8.70 -0.84
CA ALA A 86 7.38 -9.99 -1.37
C ALA A 86 5.88 -10.04 -1.69
N GLY A 87 5.52 -10.70 -2.78
CA GLY A 87 4.13 -10.85 -3.24
C GLY A 87 3.52 -9.58 -3.87
N ILE A 88 4.29 -8.51 -4.08
CA ILE A 88 3.87 -7.37 -4.88
C ILE A 88 4.36 -7.56 -6.32
N GLU A 89 3.43 -7.49 -7.28
CA GLU A 89 3.72 -7.44 -8.71
C GLU A 89 3.62 -6.00 -9.20
N LEU A 90 4.59 -5.58 -10.03
CA LEU A 90 4.60 -4.25 -10.64
C LEU A 90 4.37 -4.36 -12.15
N HIS A 91 3.46 -3.52 -12.65
CA HIS A 91 3.18 -3.38 -14.06
C HIS A 91 3.32 -1.93 -14.47
N VAL A 92 4.27 -1.63 -15.37
CA VAL A 92 4.47 -0.27 -15.88
C VAL A 92 4.08 -0.21 -17.35
N TYR A 93 3.37 0.87 -17.70
CA TYR A 93 2.87 1.14 -19.04
C TYR A 93 3.24 2.57 -19.43
N ILE A 94 3.50 2.75 -20.72
CA ILE A 94 3.66 4.07 -21.34
C ILE A 94 2.58 4.23 -22.40
N GLU A 95 1.91 5.38 -22.39
CA GLU A 95 0.89 5.77 -23.36
C GLU A 95 1.28 7.09 -24.02
N ARG A 96 1.14 7.20 -25.34
CA ARG A 96 1.32 8.47 -26.05
C ARG A 96 0.02 9.26 -26.00
N SER A 97 0.10 10.52 -25.61
CA SER A 97 -1.03 11.44 -25.64
C SER A 97 -0.66 12.70 -26.42
N LYS A 98 -1.61 13.25 -27.18
CA LYS A 98 -1.47 14.53 -27.89
C LYS A 98 -2.59 15.46 -27.47
N GLU A 99 -2.22 16.67 -27.06
CA GLU A 99 -3.21 17.74 -26.88
C GLU A 99 -3.59 18.35 -28.23
N ARG A 100 -4.78 18.96 -28.29
CA ARG A 100 -5.25 19.73 -29.45
C ARG A 100 -4.33 20.90 -29.83
N SER A 101 -3.50 21.34 -28.88
CA SER A 101 -2.43 22.33 -29.04
C SER A 101 -1.23 21.83 -29.87
N GLY A 102 -1.20 20.54 -30.22
CA GLY A 102 -0.08 19.89 -30.91
C GLY A 102 1.06 19.45 -29.98
N ARG A 103 0.95 19.69 -28.66
CA ARG A 103 1.92 19.23 -27.67
C ARG A 103 1.82 17.72 -27.49
N GLU A 104 2.99 17.05 -27.53
CA GLU A 104 3.12 15.62 -27.33
C GLU A 104 3.51 15.30 -25.88
N PHE A 105 2.80 14.34 -25.29
CA PHE A 105 3.03 13.85 -23.94
C PHE A 105 3.22 12.33 -23.93
N LEU A 106 3.92 11.87 -22.90
CA LEU A 106 3.91 10.48 -22.50
C LEU A 106 3.29 10.38 -21.12
N ASP A 107 2.30 9.52 -21.00
CA ASP A 107 1.70 9.16 -19.73
C ASP A 107 2.34 7.85 -19.27
N VAL A 108 3.04 7.91 -18.14
CA VAL A 108 3.71 6.77 -17.51
C VAL A 108 2.83 6.29 -16.37
N ILE A 109 2.40 5.04 -16.43
CA ILE A 109 1.40 4.47 -15.54
C ILE A 109 2.00 3.24 -14.89
N ALA A 110 2.08 3.22 -13.56
CA ALA A 110 2.48 2.03 -12.82
C ALA A 110 1.33 1.52 -11.97
N ALA A 111 1.15 0.21 -11.95
CA ALA A 111 0.23 -0.48 -11.06
C ALA A 111 0.99 -1.51 -10.24
N ALA A 112 0.99 -1.34 -8.92
CA ALA A 112 1.47 -2.33 -7.97
C ALA A 112 0.29 -3.14 -7.45
N VAL A 113 0.35 -4.47 -7.56
CA VAL A 113 -0.72 -5.41 -7.24
C VAL A 113 -0.26 -6.35 -6.14
N ASP A 114 -1.07 -6.48 -5.09
CA ASP A 114 -0.79 -7.43 -4.01
C ASP A 114 -1.35 -8.81 -4.35
N ARG A 115 -0.45 -9.78 -4.53
CA ARG A 115 -0.79 -11.20 -4.75
C ARG A 115 -0.78 -12.02 -3.48
N ALA A 116 -0.29 -11.48 -2.37
CA ALA A 116 -0.24 -12.20 -1.10
C ALA A 116 -1.63 -12.29 -0.41
N GLY A 117 -2.61 -11.55 -0.91
CA GLY A 117 -3.96 -11.47 -0.34
C GLY A 117 -4.05 -10.53 0.86
N THR A 118 -5.27 -10.34 1.37
CA THR A 118 -5.52 -9.48 2.53
C THR A 118 -5.39 -10.26 3.83
N ARG A 119 -4.74 -9.68 4.86
CA ARG A 119 -4.71 -10.28 6.21
C ARG A 119 -5.99 -10.00 6.98
N ILE A 120 -6.71 -8.94 6.63
CA ILE A 120 -8.02 -8.58 7.19
C ILE A 120 -9.07 -8.75 6.09
N PRO A 121 -9.85 -9.84 6.10
CA PRO A 121 -10.89 -10.05 5.10
C PRO A 121 -11.96 -8.96 5.23
N ASP A 122 -12.33 -8.35 4.11
CA ASP A 122 -13.43 -7.38 3.99
C ASP A 122 -14.74 -8.06 3.56
N GLY A 123 -14.73 -9.39 3.39
CA GLY A 123 -15.87 -10.19 2.96
C GLY A 123 -15.99 -10.33 1.44
N GLU A 124 -15.08 -9.72 0.68
CA GLU A 124 -15.08 -9.70 -0.77
C GLU A 124 -13.74 -10.25 -1.32
N ASP A 125 -13.72 -10.62 -2.60
CA ASP A 125 -12.52 -11.18 -3.28
C ASP A 125 -11.83 -10.12 -4.18
N TRP A 126 -11.74 -8.88 -3.69
CA TRP A 126 -11.09 -7.81 -4.43
C TRP A 126 -9.57 -7.92 -4.34
N THR A 127 -8.90 -7.91 -5.49
CA THR A 127 -7.44 -7.80 -5.53
C THR A 127 -7.02 -6.37 -5.18
N ARG A 128 -6.16 -6.21 -4.19
CA ARG A 128 -5.62 -4.89 -3.81
C ARG A 128 -4.55 -4.45 -4.78
N ALA A 129 -4.71 -3.23 -5.29
CA ALA A 129 -3.72 -2.61 -6.15
C ALA A 129 -3.64 -1.09 -5.89
N LYS A 130 -2.48 -0.50 -6.16
CA LYS A 130 -2.27 0.94 -6.24
C LYS A 130 -1.78 1.30 -7.62
N THR A 131 -2.44 2.27 -8.24
CA THR A 131 -2.05 2.79 -9.55
C THR A 131 -1.58 4.23 -9.39
N VAL A 132 -0.47 4.57 -10.03
CA VAL A 132 0.12 5.91 -10.03
C VAL A 132 0.36 6.32 -11.48
N ARG A 133 0.10 7.59 -11.80
CA ARG A 133 0.32 8.13 -13.13
C ARG A 133 1.20 9.38 -13.08
N GLY A 134 2.10 9.44 -14.04
CA GLY A 134 2.99 10.55 -14.30
C GLY A 134 2.86 11.02 -15.73
N ARG A 135 3.06 12.31 -15.97
CA ARG A 135 3.11 12.89 -17.31
C ARG A 135 4.48 13.46 -17.59
N MET A 136 5.01 13.12 -18.75
CA MET A 136 6.20 13.72 -19.34
C MET A 136 5.82 14.50 -20.59
N GLU A 137 6.50 15.63 -20.82
CA GLU A 137 6.28 16.49 -21.98
C GLU A 137 7.48 16.41 -22.93
N LYS A 138 7.19 16.34 -24.24
CA LYS A 138 8.23 16.43 -25.26
C LYS A 138 8.77 17.86 -25.35
N LYS A 139 10.08 18.01 -25.16
CA LYS A 139 10.84 19.25 -25.33
C LYS A 139 12.03 18.99 -26.25
N GLY A 140 11.88 19.39 -27.52
CA GLY A 140 12.84 19.04 -28.58
C GLY A 140 12.88 17.52 -28.78
N ASP A 141 14.07 16.95 -28.69
CA ASP A 141 14.31 15.51 -28.90
C ASP A 141 14.16 14.66 -27.63
N ARG A 142 13.80 15.27 -26.49
CA ARG A 142 13.71 14.58 -25.19
C ARG A 142 12.34 14.76 -24.55
N TYR A 143 11.99 13.83 -23.66
CA TYR A 143 10.84 13.97 -22.77
C TYR A 143 11.34 14.37 -21.39
N VAL A 144 10.63 15.29 -20.75
CA VAL A 144 10.97 15.80 -19.42
C VAL A 144 9.78 15.61 -18.51
N TRP A 145 10.02 15.20 -17.27
CA TRP A 145 8.99 15.13 -16.24
C TRP A 145 8.17 16.44 -16.12
N ARG A 146 6.84 16.31 -16.06
CA ARG A 146 5.93 17.46 -15.90
C ARG A 146 5.19 17.42 -14.57
N ARG A 147 4.47 16.33 -14.28
CA ARG A 147 3.66 16.22 -13.05
C ARG A 147 3.14 14.81 -12.80
N TRP A 148 2.75 14.57 -11.55
CA TRP A 148 1.85 13.49 -11.12
C TRP A 148 0.37 13.88 -11.37
N TYR A 149 -0.52 12.89 -11.54
CA TYR A 149 -1.98 13.09 -11.56
C TYR A 149 -2.77 11.78 -11.46
#